data_AF-A0A5P9XN32-F1
#
_entry.id   AF-A0A5P9XN32-F1
#
_cell.length_a   1.000
_cell.length_b   1.000
_cell.length_c   1.000
_cell.angle_alpha   90.00
_cell.angle_beta   90.00
_cell.angle_gamma   90.00
#
_symmetry.space_group_name_H-M   'P 1'
#
loop_
_entity.id
_entity.type
_entity.pdbx_description
1 polymer ?
#
loop_
_entity_poly.entity_id
_entity_poly.type
_entity_poly.pdbx_seq_one_letter_code
_entity_poly.pdbx_strand_id
1 'polypeptide(L)'
;MFGFFKVLTGSRQTPKREDQCNLWIGGHPDHLRPVDDPQGRGGYQLAIEALIRDESPEVIYFRSETGDLSVVRKSLEYLSRIGGQVGVADQLPDEEVAAIFGVDVRSYQSAVVNPQGDAAAYR
;
A
#
# COMPACT_ATOMS: atom_id res chain seq x y z
N MET A 1 -4.78 52.46 36.37
CA MET A 1 -5.20 51.36 37.26
C MET A 1 -5.27 50.11 36.39
N PHE A 2 -4.51 49.08 36.76
CA PHE A 2 -4.31 47.84 36.00
C PHE A 2 -5.53 46.92 36.04
N GLY A 3 -5.68 46.11 34.99
CA GLY A 3 -6.22 44.74 35.09
C GLY A 3 -7.52 44.49 34.32
N PHE A 4 -7.75 43.35 33.68
CA PHE A 4 -6.96 42.16 33.38
C PHE A 4 -7.61 41.49 32.15
N PHE A 5 -6.81 41.11 31.16
CA PHE A 5 -7.25 40.25 30.06
C PHE A 5 -7.62 38.87 30.62
N LYS A 6 -8.87 38.45 30.46
CA LYS A 6 -9.26 37.05 30.65
C LYS A 6 -9.36 36.37 29.29
N VAL A 7 -8.25 35.74 28.91
CA VAL A 7 -8.14 34.83 27.78
C VAL A 7 -9.19 33.74 27.93
N LEU A 8 -10.10 33.65 26.96
CA LEU A 8 -10.85 32.44 26.67
C LEU A 8 -9.84 31.45 26.08
N THR A 9 -9.32 30.54 26.89
CA THR A 9 -8.63 29.35 26.41
C THR A 9 -9.68 28.46 25.72
N GLY A 10 -10.02 28.84 24.49
CA GLY A 10 -10.65 27.93 23.54
C GLY A 10 -9.72 26.74 23.37
N SER A 11 -10.29 25.56 23.59
CA SER A 11 -9.70 24.25 23.37
C SER A 11 -8.83 24.28 22.11
N ARG A 12 -7.50 24.19 22.27
CA ARG A 12 -6.68 23.59 21.22
C ARG A 12 -6.93 22.09 21.29
N GLN A 13 -8.09 21.68 20.77
CA GLN A 13 -8.14 20.41 20.07
C GLN A 13 -7.04 20.53 19.00
N THR A 14 -5.98 19.77 19.18
CA THR A 14 -5.12 19.37 18.08
C THR A 14 -6.03 19.00 16.91
N PRO A 15 -5.74 19.43 15.66
CA PRO A 15 -6.49 18.91 14.54
C PRO A 15 -6.40 17.39 14.64
N LYS A 16 -7.55 16.72 14.77
CA LYS A 16 -7.64 15.30 14.45
C LYS A 16 -6.93 15.17 13.09
N ARG A 17 -5.91 14.31 12.99
CA ARG A 17 -5.44 13.84 11.67
C ARG A 17 -6.61 13.10 11.05
N GLU A 18 -7.52 13.85 10.45
CA GLU A 18 -8.56 13.33 9.57
C GLU A 18 -7.82 12.82 8.33
N ASP A 19 -8.01 11.51 8.12
CA ASP A 19 -7.78 10.75 6.89
C ASP A 19 -6.34 10.41 6.50
N GLN A 20 -5.50 9.96 7.44
CA GLN A 20 -4.36 9.14 7.04
C GLN A 20 -4.83 7.72 6.74
N CYS A 21 -4.67 7.28 5.49
CA CYS A 21 -5.07 5.93 5.08
C CYS A 21 -3.89 4.95 5.18
N ASN A 22 -4.15 3.78 5.76
CA ASN A 22 -3.15 2.72 5.92
C ASN A 22 -2.89 1.92 4.63
N LEU A 23 -3.73 2.10 3.60
CA LEU A 23 -3.58 1.42 2.33
C LEU A 23 -4.18 2.22 1.16
N TRP A 24 -3.34 2.53 0.20
CA TRP A 24 -3.68 3.00 -1.13
C TRP A 24 -3.27 1.94 -2.14
N ILE A 25 -4.12 1.66 -3.11
CA ILE A 25 -3.86 0.65 -4.16
C ILE A 25 -4.14 1.19 -5.56
N GLY A 26 -3.46 0.69 -6.59
CA GLY A 26 -3.79 0.99 -7.97
C GLY A 26 -2.88 0.29 -8.98
N GLY A 27 -3.27 0.29 -10.26
CA GLY A 27 -2.45 -0.26 -11.34
C GLY A 27 -1.29 0.65 -11.78
N HIS A 28 -1.23 1.87 -11.26
CA HIS A 28 -0.18 2.86 -11.56
C HIS A 28 0.13 3.69 -10.30
N PRO A 29 1.40 4.07 -10.04
CA PRO A 29 1.79 4.80 -8.82
C PRO A 29 1.10 6.17 -8.67
N ASP A 30 0.69 6.79 -9.79
CA ASP A 30 -0.02 8.07 -9.79
C ASP A 30 -1.55 7.93 -9.66
N HIS A 31 -2.10 6.73 -9.86
CA HIS A 31 -3.54 6.47 -9.86
C HIS A 31 -3.93 5.51 -8.73
N LEU A 32 -3.57 5.88 -7.50
CA LEU A 32 -3.93 5.11 -6.32
C LEU A 32 -5.28 5.55 -5.76
N ARG A 33 -6.07 4.59 -5.31
CA ARG A 33 -7.32 4.81 -4.56
C ARG A 33 -7.15 4.36 -3.10
N PRO A 34 -7.73 5.10 -2.14
CA PRO A 34 -7.64 4.72 -0.73
C PRO A 34 -8.52 3.50 -0.47
N VAL A 35 -8.10 2.66 0.47
CA VAL A 35 -8.86 1.52 0.96
C VAL A 35 -9.24 1.78 2.41
N ASP A 36 -10.54 1.80 2.69
CA ASP A 36 -11.06 1.90 4.05
C ASP A 36 -10.90 0.56 4.78
N ASP A 37 -9.66 0.24 5.15
CA ASP A 37 -9.34 -0.93 5.96
C ASP A 37 -8.18 -0.65 6.92
N PRO A 38 -8.36 0.23 7.92
CA PRO A 38 -7.28 0.65 8.80
C PRO A 38 -6.68 -0.50 9.62
N GLN A 39 -7.39 -1.62 9.78
CA GLN A 39 -6.95 -2.76 10.59
C GLN A 39 -6.63 -4.02 9.77
N GLY A 40 -6.78 -3.97 8.44
CA GLY A 40 -6.60 -5.13 7.57
C GLY A 40 -7.58 -6.26 7.90
N ARG A 41 -8.87 -5.95 8.01
CA ARG A 41 -10.00 -6.87 8.27
C ARG A 41 -10.58 -7.49 6.99
N GLY A 42 -9.97 -7.24 5.83
CA GLY A 42 -10.31 -7.88 4.56
C GLY A 42 -10.75 -6.91 3.46
N GLY A 43 -10.88 -5.62 3.77
CA GLY A 43 -11.14 -4.59 2.75
C GLY A 43 -10.05 -4.51 1.69
N TYR A 44 -8.79 -4.76 2.09
CA TYR A 44 -7.67 -4.87 1.15
C TYR A 44 -7.86 -6.00 0.11
N GLN A 45 -8.43 -7.14 0.50
CA GLN A 45 -8.66 -8.27 -0.42
C GLN A 45 -9.70 -7.91 -1.47
N LEU A 46 -10.84 -7.35 -1.03
CA LEU A 46 -11.91 -6.89 -1.91
C LEU A 46 -11.41 -5.80 -2.87
N ALA A 47 -10.56 -4.91 -2.39
CA ALA A 47 -10.02 -3.83 -3.19
C ALA A 47 -9.05 -4.34 -4.28
N ILE A 48 -8.21 -5.33 -3.95
CA ILE A 48 -7.32 -6.02 -4.91
C ILE A 48 -8.15 -6.78 -5.96
N GLU A 49 -9.13 -7.56 -5.54
CA GLU A 49 -9.98 -8.33 -6.46
C GLU A 49 -10.77 -7.42 -7.40
N ALA A 50 -11.32 -6.32 -6.88
CA ALA A 50 -11.99 -5.32 -7.69
C ALA A 50 -11.02 -4.71 -8.70
N LEU A 51 -9.79 -4.38 -8.29
CA LEU A 51 -8.78 -3.82 -9.20
C LEU A 51 -8.43 -4.78 -10.33
N ILE A 52 -8.16 -6.06 -10.00
CA ILE A 52 -7.84 -7.09 -10.99
C ILE A 52 -9.00 -7.30 -11.97
N ARG A 53 -10.24 -7.37 -11.47
CA ARG A 53 -11.42 -7.56 -12.31
C ARG A 53 -11.69 -6.37 -13.22
N ASP A 54 -11.58 -5.15 -12.69
CA ASP A 54 -12.06 -3.95 -13.37
C ASP A 54 -10.99 -3.34 -14.29
N GLU A 55 -9.71 -3.45 -13.93
CA GLU A 55 -8.58 -2.84 -14.65
C GLU A 55 -7.59 -3.87 -15.23
N SER A 56 -7.57 -5.10 -14.70
CA SER A 56 -6.63 -6.17 -15.08
C SER A 56 -5.17 -5.70 -15.19
N PRO A 57 -4.62 -5.02 -14.16
CA PRO A 57 -3.25 -4.53 -14.22
C PRO A 57 -2.26 -5.68 -14.03
N GLU A 58 -1.10 -5.58 -14.67
CA GLU A 58 0.00 -6.54 -14.49
C GLU A 58 0.81 -6.28 -13.22
N VAL A 59 0.81 -5.02 -12.78
CA VAL A 59 1.47 -4.55 -11.56
C VAL A 59 0.45 -3.85 -10.68
N ILE A 60 0.45 -4.17 -9.39
CA ILE A 60 -0.37 -3.51 -8.39
C ILE A 60 0.56 -2.78 -7.42
N TYR A 61 0.35 -1.48 -7.31
CA TYR A 61 1.10 -0.60 -6.41
C TYR A 61 0.36 -0.46 -5.09
N PHE A 62 1.10 -0.53 -3.99
CA PHE A 62 0.61 -0.39 -2.62
C PHE A 62 1.37 0.72 -1.89
N ARG A 63 0.65 1.54 -1.13
CA ARG A 63 1.23 2.61 -0.33
C ARG A 63 0.46 2.81 0.98
N SER A 64 1.13 3.23 2.04
CA SER A 64 0.52 3.72 3.27
C SER A 64 0.92 5.17 3.51
N GLU A 65 -0.02 6.00 3.96
CA GLU A 65 0.27 7.37 4.41
C GLU A 65 0.68 7.43 5.87
N THR A 66 0.61 6.29 6.57
CA THR A 66 1.06 6.16 7.95
C THR A 66 2.41 5.44 8.00
N GLY A 67 3.04 5.45 9.17
CA GLY A 67 4.19 4.58 9.45
C GLY A 67 3.80 3.10 9.64
N ASP A 68 2.49 2.80 9.65
CA ASP A 68 2.00 1.43 9.75
C ASP A 68 1.89 0.82 8.34
N LEU A 69 2.78 -0.14 8.08
CA LEU A 69 2.83 -0.91 6.83
C LEU A 69 2.17 -2.31 6.97
N SER A 70 1.48 -2.59 8.08
CA SER A 70 0.87 -3.90 8.33
C SER A 70 -0.16 -4.29 7.27
N VAL A 71 -1.00 -3.34 6.84
CA VAL A 71 -2.02 -3.58 5.81
C VAL A 71 -1.38 -3.73 4.43
N VAL A 72 -0.31 -2.99 4.13
CA VAL A 72 0.50 -3.17 2.91
C VAL A 72 1.08 -4.58 2.85
N ARG A 73 1.70 -5.07 3.94
CA ARG A 73 2.21 -6.45 4.01
C ARG A 73 1.12 -7.50 3.81
N LYS A 74 -0.02 -7.36 4.50
CA LYS A 74 -1.18 -8.25 4.31
C LYS A 74 -1.67 -8.27 2.86
N SER A 75 -1.61 -7.13 2.18
CA SER A 75 -2.00 -6.99 0.77
C SER A 75 -1.04 -7.74 -0.15
N LEU A 76 0.27 -7.57 0.05
CA LEU A 76 1.30 -8.31 -0.68
C LEU A 76 1.21 -9.83 -0.42
N GLU A 77 1.02 -10.24 0.82
CA GLU A 77 0.82 -11.66 1.19
C GLU A 77 -0.42 -12.26 0.54
N TYR A 78 -1.49 -11.48 0.39
CA TYR A 78 -2.68 -11.94 -0.30
C TYR A 78 -2.43 -12.06 -1.80
N LEU A 79 -1.79 -11.05 -2.39
CA LEU A 79 -1.45 -11.05 -3.80
C LEU A 79 -0.54 -12.23 -4.17
N SER A 80 0.45 -12.53 -3.32
CA SER A 80 1.35 -13.68 -3.55
C SER A 80 0.64 -15.03 -3.48
N ARG A 81 -0.45 -15.15 -2.71
CA ARG A 81 -1.28 -16.37 -2.63
C ARG A 81 -2.16 -16.58 -3.85
N ILE A 82 -2.75 -15.52 -4.38
CA ILE A 82 -3.62 -15.61 -5.56
C ILE A 82 -2.82 -15.66 -6.86
N GLY A 83 -1.62 -15.08 -6.86
CA GLY A 83 -0.72 -15.04 -8.01
C GLY A 83 -1.24 -14.19 -9.17
N GLY A 84 -0.53 -14.20 -10.29
CA GLY A 84 -0.95 -13.56 -11.55
C GLY A 84 -0.55 -12.10 -11.73
N GLN A 85 -0.35 -11.35 -10.65
CA GLN A 85 0.11 -9.95 -10.71
C GLN A 85 1.35 -9.74 -9.83
N VAL A 86 2.16 -8.74 -10.21
CA VAL A 86 3.34 -8.29 -9.44
C VAL A 86 2.90 -7.21 -8.44
N GLY A 87 3.25 -7.38 -7.16
CA GLY A 87 2.98 -6.37 -6.14
C GLY A 87 4.20 -5.46 -5.89
N VAL A 88 4.00 -4.15 -5.87
CA VAL A 88 5.05 -3.16 -5.62
C VAL A 88 4.69 -2.28 -4.43
N ALA A 89 5.63 -2.09 -3.50
CA ALA A 89 5.47 -1.19 -2.37
C ALA A 89 6.81 -0.50 -2.03
N ASP A 90 7.04 0.70 -2.55
CA ASP A 90 8.31 1.45 -2.40
C ASP A 90 8.72 1.74 -0.95
N GLN A 91 7.78 1.64 -0.01
CA GLN A 91 8.04 1.82 1.43
C GLN A 91 8.62 0.57 2.10
N LEU A 92 8.61 -0.58 1.42
CA LEU A 92 9.22 -1.82 1.86
C LEU A 92 10.48 -2.10 1.02
N PRO A 93 11.53 -2.66 1.64
CA PRO A 93 12.71 -3.07 0.89
C PRO A 93 12.38 -4.25 -0.04
N ASP A 94 13.03 -4.29 -1.21
CA ASP A 94 12.85 -5.35 -2.20
C ASP A 94 13.07 -6.74 -1.62
N GLU A 95 14.02 -6.90 -0.69
CA GLU A 95 14.29 -8.16 0.02
C GLU A 95 13.05 -8.68 0.75
N GLU A 96 12.30 -7.78 1.38
CA GLU A 96 11.10 -8.13 2.13
C GLU A 96 9.95 -8.49 1.19
N VAL A 97 9.75 -7.72 0.13
CA VAL A 97 8.72 -8.00 -0.87
C VAL A 97 9.01 -9.31 -1.60
N ALA A 98 10.26 -9.52 -2.05
CA ALA A 98 10.68 -10.77 -2.69
C ALA A 98 10.45 -11.99 -1.78
N ALA A 99 10.75 -11.86 -0.48
CA ALA A 99 10.48 -12.92 0.50
C ALA A 99 8.99 -13.24 0.64
N ILE A 100 8.10 -12.23 0.60
CA ILE A 100 6.63 -12.43 0.62
C ILE A 100 6.16 -13.21 -0.61
N PHE A 101 6.77 -12.97 -1.77
CA PHE A 101 6.50 -13.71 -3.02
C PHE A 101 7.24 -15.05 -3.13
N GLY A 102 8.16 -15.36 -2.19
CA GLY A 102 8.94 -16.59 -2.21
C GLY A 102 9.95 -16.66 -3.36
N VAL A 103 10.43 -15.51 -3.83
CA VAL A 103 11.42 -15.40 -4.92
C VAL A 103 12.68 -14.68 -4.44
N ASP A 104 13.77 -14.79 -5.20
CA ASP A 104 14.95 -13.96 -4.95
C ASP A 104 14.73 -12.52 -5.44
N VAL A 105 15.52 -11.59 -4.90
CA VAL A 105 15.43 -10.15 -5.20
C VAL A 105 15.57 -9.85 -6.70
N ARG A 106 16.46 -10.56 -7.41
CA ARG A 106 16.70 -10.30 -8.83
C ARG A 106 15.50 -10.74 -9.66
N SER A 107 14.90 -11.88 -9.34
CA SER A 107 13.66 -12.33 -9.96
C SER A 107 12.52 -11.35 -9.72
N TYR A 108 12.36 -10.85 -8.50
CA TYR A 108 11.38 -9.81 -8.18
C TYR A 108 11.61 -8.52 -8.99
N GLN A 109 12.82 -7.97 -8.95
CA GLN A 109 13.16 -6.75 -9.71
C GLN A 109 12.94 -6.91 -11.22
N SER A 110 13.25 -8.10 -11.76
CA SER A 110 13.01 -8.40 -13.17
C SER A 110 11.51 -8.43 -13.51
N ALA A 111 10.69 -9.02 -12.63
CA ALA A 111 9.23 -9.03 -12.78
C ALA A 111 8.62 -7.63 -12.67
N VAL A 112 9.16 -6.76 -11.80
CA VAL A 112 8.72 -5.35 -11.71
C VAL A 112 9.02 -4.59 -13.01
N VAL A 113 10.21 -4.79 -13.59
CA VAL A 113 10.62 -4.12 -14.84
C VAL A 113 9.89 -4.66 -16.06
N ASN A 114 9.62 -5.97 -16.10
CA ASN A 114 8.97 -6.64 -17.21
C ASN A 114 7.93 -7.66 -16.72
N PRO A 115 6.75 -7.19 -16.27
CA PRO A 115 5.73 -8.04 -15.65
C PRO A 115 5.04 -8.99 -16.64
N GLN A 116 5.15 -8.73 -17.94
CA GLN A 116 4.71 -9.62 -19.02
C GLN A 116 5.84 -10.49 -19.59
N GLY A 117 7.05 -10.29 -19.10
CA GLY A 117 8.24 -11.01 -19.52
C GLY A 117 8.33 -12.39 -18.92
N ASP A 118 8.91 -13.32 -19.67
CA ASP A 118 9.26 -14.64 -19.15
C ASP A 118 10.39 -14.49 -18.11
N ALA A 119 10.03 -14.45 -16.83
CA ALA A 119 10.97 -14.40 -15.72
C ALA A 119 11.93 -15.61 -15.72
N ALA A 120 11.62 -16.68 -16.45
CA ALA A 120 12.51 -17.84 -16.64
C ALA A 120 13.62 -17.62 -17.71
N ALA A 121 13.63 -16.50 -18.45
CA ALA A 121 14.58 -16.26 -19.54
C ALA A 121 16.00 -15.90 -19.08
N TYR A 122 16.22 -15.63 -17.80
CA TYR A 122 17.53 -15.23 -17.26
C TYR A 122 18.05 -16.23 -16.23
N ARG A 123 18.30 -17.47 -16.68
CA ARG A 123 19.17 -18.43 -15.99
C ARG A 123 20.64 -18.11 -16.22
#